data_AF-A0A0B2AMJ8-F1
#
_entry.id   AF-A0A0B2AMJ8-F1
#
_cell.length_a   1.000
_cell.length_b   1.000
_cell.length_c   1.000
_cell.angle_alpha   90.00
_cell.angle_beta   90.00
_cell.angle_gamma   90.00
#
_symmetry.space_group_name_H-M   'P 1'
#
loop_
_entity.id
_entity.type
_entity.pdbx_description
1 polymer ?
#
loop_
_entity_poly.entity_id
_entity_poly.type
_entity_poly.pdbx_seq_one_letter_code
_entity_poly.pdbx_strand_id
1 'polypeptide(L)'
;MATVDTREPVIVPVLVDYHLNGGYDWMAEVNARGWDTPGMWGHEGWDLGQWPYIIVATRTLETEAGPLYAVATYTEGDVETRWYRQQERCWEAISTEAFGCWKRSEAHGPHGLPEHAADLPDDLRRPFTGLLH
;
A
#
# COMPACT_ATOMS: atom_id res chain seq x y z
N MET A 1 10.59 -8.73 12.88
CA MET A 1 10.81 -8.92 11.42
C MET A 1 12.03 -8.11 11.01
N ALA A 2 12.32 -7.98 9.71
CA ALA A 2 13.29 -7.02 9.21
C ALA A 2 12.67 -6.12 8.13
N THR A 3 13.20 -4.91 7.95
CA THR A 3 12.85 -4.05 6.81
C THR A 3 13.23 -4.74 5.49
N VAL A 4 12.46 -4.49 4.44
CA VAL A 4 12.69 -5.13 3.14
C VAL A 4 13.92 -4.55 2.44
N ASP A 5 14.11 -3.24 2.53
CA ASP A 5 15.14 -2.48 1.81
C ASP A 5 16.51 -2.53 2.50
N THR A 6 16.56 -2.39 3.83
CA THR A 6 17.84 -2.38 4.57
C THR A 6 18.14 -3.67 5.33
N ARG A 7 17.18 -4.61 5.39
CA ARG A 7 17.28 -5.87 6.17
C ARG A 7 17.54 -5.65 7.65
N GLU A 8 17.21 -4.46 8.15
CA GLU A 8 17.39 -4.09 9.54
C GLU A 8 16.34 -4.77 10.41
N PRO A 9 16.72 -5.46 11.50
CA PRO A 9 15.76 -6.05 12.43
C PRO A 9 14.93 -4.97 13.13
N VAL A 10 13.61 -5.12 13.10
CA VAL A 10 12.67 -4.17 13.72
C VAL A 10 11.57 -4.89 14.51
N ILE A 11 11.13 -4.25 15.60
CA ILE A 11 9.97 -4.65 16.41
C ILE A 11 8.84 -3.68 16.11
N VAL A 12 7.89 -4.11 15.28
CA VAL A 12 6.82 -3.26 14.74
C VAL A 12 5.52 -4.05 14.63
N PRO A 13 4.35 -3.38 14.62
CA PRO A 13 3.07 -4.03 14.35
C PRO A 13 3.04 -4.70 12.97
N VAL A 14 2.37 -5.84 12.90
CA VAL A 14 2.19 -6.63 11.68
C VAL A 14 0.71 -6.94 11.54
N LEU A 15 0.13 -6.68 10.37
CA LEU A 15 -1.21 -7.15 10.05
C LEU A 15 -1.09 -8.59 9.53
N VAL A 16 -2.01 -9.44 9.98
CA VAL A 16 -2.05 -10.88 9.68
C VAL A 16 -3.33 -11.23 8.95
N ASP A 17 -3.40 -12.44 8.41
CA ASP A 17 -4.57 -12.94 7.66
C ASP A 17 -5.89 -12.70 8.41
N TYR A 18 -6.91 -12.34 7.63
CA TYR A 18 -8.21 -11.90 8.11
C TYR A 18 -9.34 -12.54 7.30
N HIS A 19 -9.73 -13.76 7.69
CA HIS A 19 -10.82 -14.52 7.06
C HIS A 19 -12.13 -14.53 7.85
N LEU A 20 -12.27 -13.65 8.86
CA LEU A 20 -13.45 -13.63 9.75
C LEU A 20 -14.61 -12.83 9.15
N ASN A 21 -14.34 -11.71 8.47
CA ASN A 21 -15.32 -10.85 7.84
C ASN A 21 -14.79 -10.34 6.48
N GLY A 22 -15.41 -9.31 5.89
CA GLY A 22 -15.01 -8.74 4.60
C GLY A 22 -13.94 -7.65 4.69
N GLY A 23 -13.49 -7.16 3.53
CA GLY A 23 -12.45 -6.13 3.46
C GLY A 23 -12.82 -4.80 4.11
N TYR A 24 -14.10 -4.40 4.13
CA TYR A 24 -14.51 -3.19 4.86
C TYR A 24 -14.38 -3.32 6.37
N ASP A 25 -14.66 -4.49 6.93
CA ASP A 25 -14.44 -4.78 8.35
C ASP A 25 -12.94 -4.76 8.68
N TRP A 26 -12.13 -5.35 7.80
CA TRP A 26 -10.67 -5.28 7.89
C TRP A 26 -10.17 -3.83 7.88
N MET A 27 -10.66 -2.99 6.97
CA MET A 27 -10.31 -1.56 6.93
C MET A 27 -10.64 -0.86 8.26
N ALA A 28 -11.84 -1.07 8.79
CA ALA A 28 -12.24 -0.47 10.06
C ALA A 28 -11.31 -0.89 11.21
N GLU A 29 -10.94 -2.17 11.27
CA GLU A 29 -10.02 -2.69 12.29
C GLU A 29 -8.60 -2.14 12.18
N VAL A 30 -8.03 -2.07 10.97
CA VAL A 30 -6.66 -1.58 10.79
C VAL A 30 -6.57 -0.08 11.00
N ASN A 31 -7.61 0.66 10.59
CA ASN A 31 -7.74 2.09 10.87
C ASN A 31 -7.78 2.37 12.37
N ALA A 32 -8.55 1.58 13.14
CA ALA A 32 -8.57 1.67 14.60
C ALA A 32 -7.22 1.35 15.26
N ARG A 33 -6.32 0.64 14.55
CA ARG A 33 -4.95 0.31 14.98
C ARG A 33 -3.90 1.31 14.47
N GLY A 34 -4.32 2.41 13.84
CA GLY A 34 -3.45 3.48 13.37
C GLY A 34 -2.78 3.22 12.03
N TRP A 35 -3.41 2.41 11.18
CA TRP A 35 -3.08 2.33 9.75
C TRP A 35 -4.03 3.23 8.97
N ASP A 36 -3.61 3.69 7.80
CA ASP A 36 -4.48 4.36 6.83
C ASP A 36 -4.79 3.38 5.70
N THR A 37 -5.96 3.51 5.07
CA THR A 37 -6.36 2.69 3.92
C THR A 37 -6.64 3.60 2.73
N PRO A 38 -5.59 4.13 2.06
CA PRO A 38 -5.77 5.02 0.92
C PRO A 38 -6.48 4.29 -0.22
N GLY A 39 -7.56 4.89 -0.74
CA GLY A 39 -8.27 4.37 -1.90
C GLY A 39 -7.65 4.80 -3.23
N MET A 40 -6.76 5.79 -3.21
CA MET A 40 -6.24 6.47 -4.41
C MET A 40 -4.71 6.50 -4.41
N TRP A 41 -4.13 6.43 -5.60
CA TRP A 41 -2.69 6.47 -5.85
C TRP A 41 -2.35 7.20 -7.15
N GLY A 42 -1.10 7.66 -7.26
CA GLY A 42 -0.64 8.45 -8.38
C GLY A 42 -1.16 9.90 -8.35
N HIS A 43 -0.53 10.75 -9.15
CA HIS A 43 -0.79 12.19 -9.19
C HIS A 43 -2.26 12.56 -9.47
N GLU A 44 -2.99 11.74 -10.23
CA GLU A 44 -4.39 12.01 -10.61
C GLU A 44 -5.42 11.27 -9.74
N GLY A 45 -4.98 10.47 -8.76
CA GLY A 45 -5.89 9.78 -7.84
C GLY A 45 -6.59 8.57 -8.46
N TRP A 46 -5.83 7.69 -9.11
CA TRP A 46 -6.32 6.41 -9.64
C TRP A 46 -6.58 5.40 -8.52
N ASP A 47 -7.46 4.44 -8.75
CA ASP A 47 -7.82 3.45 -7.73
C ASP A 47 -6.59 2.63 -7.30
N LEU A 48 -6.25 2.61 -6.01
CA LEU A 48 -5.10 1.84 -5.52
C LEU A 48 -5.37 0.32 -5.46
N GLY A 49 -6.65 -0.07 -5.37
CA GLY A 49 -7.07 -1.46 -5.34
C GLY A 49 -8.55 -1.61 -5.63
N GLN A 50 -9.00 -2.85 -5.78
CA GLN A 50 -10.41 -3.17 -6.00
C GLN A 50 -11.12 -3.38 -4.66
N TRP A 51 -11.58 -2.31 -4.03
CA TRP A 51 -12.32 -2.45 -2.77
C TRP A 51 -13.66 -3.19 -3.00
N PRO A 52 -14.07 -4.10 -2.08
CA PRO A 52 -13.42 -4.49 -0.83
C PRO A 52 -12.49 -5.72 -0.95
N TYR A 53 -12.16 -6.19 -2.15
CA TYR A 53 -11.44 -7.46 -2.36
C TYR A 53 -9.92 -7.29 -2.27
N ILE A 54 -9.38 -6.21 -2.83
CA ILE A 54 -7.96 -5.87 -2.83
C ILE A 54 -7.79 -4.50 -2.20
N ILE A 55 -7.14 -4.43 -1.04
CA ILE A 55 -7.01 -3.21 -0.25
C ILE A 55 -5.55 -3.03 0.15
N VAL A 56 -5.06 -1.80 0.04
CA VAL A 56 -3.75 -1.41 0.55
C VAL A 56 -3.94 -0.59 1.82
N ALA A 57 -3.23 -0.98 2.88
CA ALA A 57 -3.08 -0.20 4.09
C ALA A 57 -1.65 0.32 4.21
N THR A 58 -1.48 1.53 4.74
CA THR A 58 -0.19 2.17 4.93
C THR A 58 -0.02 2.64 6.36
N ARG A 59 1.22 2.72 6.84
CA ARG A 59 1.51 3.31 8.15
C ARG A 59 2.90 3.92 8.19
N THR A 60 3.04 5.03 8.92
CA THR A 60 4.35 5.55 9.31
C THR A 60 4.52 5.41 10.82
N LEU A 61 5.69 4.97 11.26
CA LEU A 61 6.05 4.86 12.67
C LEU A 61 7.37 5.57 12.92
N GLU A 62 7.37 6.51 13.86
CA GLU A 62 8.60 7.17 14.31
C GLU A 62 9.36 6.24 15.25
N THR A 63 10.66 6.05 15.01
CA THR A 63 11.57 5.26 15.86
C THR A 63 12.83 6.06 16.17
N GLU A 64 13.63 5.61 17.13
CA GLU A 64 14.92 6.27 17.46
C GLU A 64 15.89 6.32 16.27
N ALA A 65 15.81 5.34 15.37
CA ALA A 65 16.62 5.27 14.14
C ALA A 65 16.02 6.07 12.97
N GLY A 66 14.93 6.82 13.20
CA GLY A 66 14.15 7.53 12.19
C GLY A 66 12.84 6.83 11.83
N PRO A 67 12.08 7.37 10.86
CA PRO A 67 10.80 6.82 10.48
C PRO A 67 10.92 5.42 9.87
N LEU A 68 9.85 4.65 10.00
CA LEU A 68 9.60 3.41 9.30
C LEU A 68 8.29 3.54 8.53
N TYR A 69 8.29 3.05 7.29
CA TYR A 69 7.14 3.12 6.39
C TYR A 69 6.65 1.72 6.10
N ALA A 70 5.35 1.50 6.27
CA ALA A 70 4.72 0.22 6.06
C ALA A 70 3.71 0.27 4.93
N VAL A 71 3.60 -0.86 4.23
CA VAL A 71 2.49 -1.21 3.37
C VAL A 71 2.00 -2.59 3.77
N ALA A 72 0.68 -2.77 3.81
CA ALA A 72 0.04 -4.06 3.91
C ALA A 72 -0.97 -4.24 2.79
N THR A 73 -1.01 -5.42 2.20
CA THR A 73 -1.95 -5.80 1.15
C THR A 73 -2.92 -6.82 1.70
N TYR A 74 -4.21 -6.55 1.59
CA TYR A 74 -5.29 -7.50 1.81
C TYR A 74 -5.80 -7.96 0.45
N THR A 75 -5.87 -9.27 0.24
CA THR A 75 -6.55 -9.90 -0.91
C THR A 75 -7.49 -10.98 -0.40
N GLU A 76 -8.78 -10.65 -0.29
CA GLU A 76 -9.84 -11.56 0.16
C GLU A 76 -9.52 -12.35 1.45
N GLY A 77 -8.76 -11.72 2.35
CA GLY A 77 -8.40 -12.27 3.65
C GLY A 77 -6.92 -12.63 3.79
N ASP A 78 -6.20 -12.85 2.70
CA ASP A 78 -4.75 -13.02 2.75
C ASP A 78 -4.09 -11.67 2.99
N VAL A 79 -3.23 -11.55 4.02
CA VAL A 79 -2.60 -10.27 4.39
C VAL A 79 -1.08 -10.39 4.45
N GLU A 80 -0.41 -9.58 3.64
CA GLU A 80 1.05 -9.43 3.70
C GLU A 80 1.42 -8.04 4.20
N THR A 81 2.25 -7.95 5.25
CA THR A 81 2.79 -6.68 5.76
C THR A 81 4.28 -6.55 5.49
N ARG A 82 4.69 -5.43 4.90
CA ARG A 82 6.08 -5.08 4.59
C ARG A 82 6.45 -3.74 5.21
N TRP A 83 7.65 -3.64 5.77
CA TRP A 83 8.20 -2.42 6.36
C TRP A 83 9.48 -2.01 5.65
N TYR A 84 9.69 -0.71 5.53
CA TYR A 84 10.80 -0.08 4.80
C TYR A 84 11.40 1.05 5.62
N ARG A 85 12.71 1.28 5.46
CA ARG A 85 13.40 2.43 6.02
C ARG A 85 13.30 3.64 5.08
N GLN A 86 13.31 3.40 3.78
CA GLN A 86 13.20 4.42 2.74
C GLN A 86 11.74 4.56 2.27
N GLN A 87 11.20 5.78 2.35
CA GLN A 87 9.83 6.06 1.93
C GLN A 87 9.60 5.73 0.44
N GLU A 88 10.56 6.07 -0.41
CA GLU A 88 10.51 5.80 -1.86
C GLU A 88 10.39 4.30 -2.15
N ARG A 89 11.05 3.43 -1.37
CA ARG A 89 10.92 1.97 -1.51
C ARG A 89 9.54 1.46 -1.10
N CYS A 90 8.93 2.07 -0.09
CA CYS A 90 7.55 1.78 0.27
C CYS A 90 6.59 2.22 -0.84
N TRP A 91 6.81 3.40 -1.43
CA TRP A 91 6.01 3.89 -2.55
C TRP A 91 6.17 3.03 -3.81
N GLU A 92 7.36 2.54 -4.11
CA GLU A 92 7.59 1.57 -5.20
C GLU A 92 6.75 0.30 -4.99
N ALA A 93 6.70 -0.22 -3.76
CA ALA A 93 5.87 -1.38 -3.43
C ALA A 93 4.38 -1.07 -3.63
N ILE A 94 3.87 0.04 -3.09
CA ILE A 94 2.47 0.46 -3.27
C ILE A 94 2.13 0.65 -4.75
N SER A 95 3.02 1.27 -5.51
CA SER A 95 2.84 1.49 -6.96
C SER A 95 2.82 0.18 -7.74
N THR A 96 3.56 -0.83 -7.29
CA THR A 96 3.53 -2.17 -7.89
C THR A 96 2.17 -2.85 -7.68
N GLU A 97 1.58 -2.69 -6.48
CA GLU A 97 0.22 -3.19 -6.21
C GLU A 97 -0.82 -2.47 -7.08
N ALA A 98 -0.75 -1.12 -7.14
CA ALA A 98 -1.62 -0.30 -7.97
C ALA A 98 -1.55 -0.73 -9.44
N PHE A 99 -0.33 -0.86 -9.97
CA PHE A 99 -0.06 -1.32 -11.33
C PHE A 99 -0.71 -2.67 -11.61
N GLY A 100 -0.59 -3.63 -10.69
CA GLY A 100 -1.19 -4.95 -10.83
C GLY A 100 -2.70 -4.88 -11.03
N CYS A 101 -3.38 -4.11 -10.17
CA CYS A 101 -4.83 -3.91 -10.25
C CYS A 101 -5.24 -3.23 -11.55
N TRP A 102 -4.53 -2.17 -11.98
CA TRP A 102 -4.83 -1.48 -13.22
C TRP A 102 -4.59 -2.36 -14.46
N LYS A 103 -3.48 -3.10 -14.48
CA LYS A 103 -3.10 -3.96 -15.61
C LYS A 103 -4.11 -5.10 -15.81
N ARG A 104 -4.67 -5.63 -14.72
CA ARG A 104 -5.72 -6.66 -14.76
C ARG A 104 -7.13 -6.11 -14.96
N SER A 105 -7.28 -4.79 -15.05
CA SER A 105 -8.59 -4.11 -15.15
C SER A 105 -9.50 -4.40 -13.94
N GLU A 106 -8.91 -4.66 -12.77
CA GLU A 106 -9.60 -4.86 -11.50
C GLU A 106 -9.96 -3.51 -10.84
N ALA A 107 -9.24 -2.45 -11.21
CA ALA A 107 -9.41 -1.11 -10.67
C ALA A 107 -9.27 -0.05 -11.78
N HIS A 108 -9.86 1.13 -11.59
CA HIS A 108 -9.73 2.22 -12.56
C HIS A 108 -8.30 2.78 -12.54
N GLY A 109 -7.61 2.63 -13.66
CA GLY A 109 -6.22 3.04 -13.80
C GLY A 109 -5.95 3.91 -15.03
N PRO A 110 -4.74 4.48 -15.12
CA PRO A 110 -4.35 5.33 -16.23
C PRO A 110 -4.27 4.56 -17.55
N HIS A 111 -4.45 5.28 -18.66
CA HIS A 111 -4.28 4.72 -19.99
C HIS A 111 -2.80 4.53 -20.33
N GLY A 112 -2.50 3.59 -21.24
CA GLY A 112 -1.15 3.43 -21.78
C GLY A 112 -0.12 2.87 -20.79
N LEU A 113 -0.56 2.03 -19.85
CA LEU A 113 0.35 1.39 -18.90
C LEU A 113 1.49 0.64 -19.61
N PRO A 114 2.72 0.73 -19.07
CA PRO A 114 3.85 -0.03 -19.58
C PRO A 114 3.66 -1.55 -19.40
N GLU A 115 4.62 -2.33 -19.90
CA GLU A 115 4.63 -3.78 -19.70
C GLU A 115 4.90 -4.15 -18.24
N HIS A 116 5.81 -3.43 -17.58
CA HIS A 116 6.24 -3.72 -16.21
C HIS A 116 6.05 -2.52 -15.27
N ALA A 117 5.77 -2.80 -14.00
CA ALA A 117 5.62 -1.78 -12.96
C ALA A 117 6.87 -0.91 -12.79
N ALA A 118 8.06 -1.48 -13.01
CA ALA A 118 9.35 -0.76 -12.92
C ALA A 118 9.46 0.38 -13.95
N ASP A 119 8.72 0.30 -15.05
CA ASP A 119 8.72 1.29 -16.12
C ASP A 119 7.63 2.36 -15.92
N LEU A 120 6.92 2.36 -14.79
CA LEU A 120 5.93 3.39 -14.49
C LEU A 120 6.58 4.78 -14.45
N PRO A 121 5.94 5.81 -15.02
CA PRO A 121 6.39 7.18 -14.87
C PRO A 121 6.31 7.63 -13.41
N ASP A 122 7.16 8.59 -13.03
CA ASP A 122 7.32 9.06 -11.64
C ASP A 122 6.01 9.61 -11.04
N ASP A 123 5.14 10.20 -11.86
CA ASP A 123 3.87 10.77 -11.44
C ASP A 123 2.85 9.70 -11.01
N LEU A 124 2.99 8.46 -11.49
CA LEU A 124 2.21 7.30 -11.07
C LEU A 124 2.86 6.53 -9.92
N ARG A 125 4.09 6.88 -9.51
CA ARG A 125 4.84 6.21 -8.44
C ARG A 125 4.82 6.93 -7.09
N ARG A 126 3.92 7.90 -6.93
CA ARG A 126 3.83 8.75 -5.74
C ARG A 126 2.40 8.85 -5.21
N PRO A 127 2.21 9.17 -3.91
CA PRO A 127 0.89 9.33 -3.34
C PRO A 127 0.07 10.41 -4.04
N PHE A 128 -1.25 10.20 -4.08
CA PHE A 128 -2.18 11.25 -4.45
C PHE A 128 -2.26 12.30 -3.34
N THR A 129 -2.05 13.57 -3.66
CA THR A 129 -2.10 14.67 -2.69
C THR A 129 -3.32 15.59 -2.85
N GLY A 130 -4.20 15.29 -3.81
CA GLY A 130 -5.32 16.17 -4.19
C GLY A 130 -6.54 16.16 -3.26
N LEU A 131 -6.51 15.40 -2.15
CA LEU A 131 -7.58 15.37 -1.14
C LEU A 131 -7.31 16.28 0.07
N LEU A 132 -6.21 17.04 0.08
CA LEU A 132 -5.94 18.04 1.11
C LEU A 132 -6.87 19.26 0.89
N HIS A 133 -8.05 19.22 1.49
CA HIS A 133 -8.93 20.38 1.73
C HIS A 133 -8.94 20.74 3.22
#